data_AF-A0A1V1I1H6-F1
#
_entry.id   AF-A0A1V1I1H6-F1
#
_cell.length_a   1.000
_cell.length_b   1.000
_cell.length_c   1.000
_cell.angle_alpha   90.00
_cell.angle_beta   90.00
_cell.angle_gamma   90.00
#
_symmetry.space_group_name_H-M   'P 1'
#
loop_
_entity.id
_entity.type
_entity.pdbx_description
1 polymer ?
#
loop_
_entity_poly.entity_id
_entity_poly.type
_entity_poly.pdbx_seq_one_letter_code
_entity_poly.pdbx_strand_id
1 'polypeptide(L)'
;MNALNRDIKKLVNCIEKNEKERVNKDYWRLKFHLMPPVGWLNDPNGLCEFNGEYHIFYQYSPFDANGGIKFWGHYTSKDFINYKNNGAEVFADQPFDCHGAYSGSTIVHNGKMNIFYTGNVKHLGKHDYISSGRGHNTVLLVSEDGKTFTNKKLIMTNDDYPKNMTCHVRDPKVWMENNKFYMVQGARDKDDIGQVLLFESDDMINWNIINIIKSESKFGYMWECPDLFNVDGKNILLISPQGIDAEGIKYNNIYQSGYYIVDGDYKTNNYKLRDFEELDRGFDFYAPQTFEDSKGRRILIGWMGLPDIEDLYSNPTTDYGWQHALTIPRELKIKNNKLIQNPVEEINMLRKDKKYIEINSNINEDAYDTFDMIVNLEKCDKLESTIKNCVNLSYDREQQLFTLSFTQGGYGRTNRSVSLDKLNNFRVLCDTSSLEIFINNGEEVFTTRFYPTKDNVGIKLSGENLKGSICIYEMEAYKIEN
;
A
#
# COMPACT_ATOMS: atom_id res chain seq x y z
N MET A 1 -10.69 -11.75 -25.65
CA MET A 1 -10.52 -12.84 -24.66
C MET A 1 -10.04 -14.09 -25.37
N ASN A 2 -8.85 -14.62 -25.04
CA ASN A 2 -8.34 -15.88 -25.60
C ASN A 2 -8.83 -17.09 -24.76
N ALA A 3 -8.59 -18.32 -25.22
CA ALA A 3 -9.05 -19.53 -24.52
C ALA A 3 -8.44 -19.66 -23.12
N LEU A 4 -7.16 -19.33 -22.96
CA LEU A 4 -6.44 -19.39 -21.69
C LEU A 4 -7.06 -18.44 -20.65
N ASN A 5 -7.34 -17.20 -21.03
CA ASN A 5 -8.00 -16.20 -20.19
C ASN A 5 -9.34 -16.72 -19.65
N ARG A 6 -10.19 -17.25 -20.53
CA ARG A 6 -11.50 -17.80 -20.15
C ARG A 6 -11.36 -18.94 -19.14
N ASP A 7 -10.39 -19.82 -19.34
CA ASP A 7 -10.24 -21.01 -18.51
C ASP A 7 -9.57 -20.67 -17.17
N ILE A 8 -8.64 -19.70 -17.12
CA ILE A 8 -8.12 -19.13 -15.87
C ILE A 8 -9.24 -18.45 -15.09
N LYS A 9 -10.08 -17.60 -15.71
CA LYS A 9 -11.20 -16.93 -15.02
C LYS A 9 -12.15 -17.96 -14.36
N LYS A 10 -12.46 -19.06 -15.06
CA LYS A 10 -13.24 -20.17 -14.48
C LYS A 10 -12.53 -20.84 -13.30
N LEU A 11 -11.21 -21.05 -13.39
CA LEU A 11 -10.43 -21.67 -12.34
C LEU A 11 -10.37 -20.78 -11.08
N VAL A 12 -10.17 -19.47 -11.24
CA VAL A 12 -10.21 -18.50 -10.14
C VAL A 12 -11.56 -18.56 -9.43
N ASN A 13 -12.66 -18.43 -10.18
CA ASN A 13 -14.02 -18.51 -9.60
C ASN A 13 -14.29 -19.86 -8.90
N CYS A 14 -13.74 -20.96 -9.41
CA CYS A 14 -13.85 -22.29 -8.80
C CYS A 14 -13.13 -22.33 -7.43
N ILE A 15 -11.90 -21.84 -7.38
CA ILE A 15 -11.10 -21.82 -6.15
C ILE A 15 -11.69 -20.87 -5.11
N GLU A 16 -12.11 -19.67 -5.52
CA GLU A 16 -12.82 -18.74 -4.64
C GLU A 16 -14.06 -19.37 -4.02
N LYS A 17 -14.86 -20.08 -4.81
CA LYS A 17 -16.05 -20.79 -4.33
C LYS A 17 -15.70 -21.92 -3.37
N ASN A 18 -14.68 -22.73 -3.68
CA ASN A 18 -14.33 -23.91 -2.90
C ASN A 18 -13.66 -23.57 -1.57
N GLU A 19 -12.82 -22.53 -1.52
CA GLU A 19 -12.13 -22.11 -0.29
C GLU A 19 -12.95 -21.13 0.57
N LYS A 20 -14.10 -20.63 0.05
CA LYS A 20 -14.96 -19.64 0.74
C LYS A 20 -15.30 -20.04 2.18
N GLU A 21 -15.66 -21.30 2.41
CA GLU A 21 -16.02 -21.76 3.76
C GLU A 21 -14.82 -21.79 4.71
N ARG A 22 -13.63 -22.17 4.22
CA ARG A 22 -12.40 -22.20 5.04
C ARG A 22 -12.03 -20.79 5.46
N VAL A 23 -12.01 -19.87 4.51
CA VAL A 23 -11.69 -18.46 4.72
C VAL A 23 -12.69 -17.79 5.67
N ASN A 24 -13.99 -18.00 5.48
CA ASN A 24 -15.02 -17.36 6.30
C ASN A 24 -15.12 -17.91 7.74
N LYS A 25 -14.45 -19.03 8.04
CA LYS A 25 -14.31 -19.54 9.41
C LYS A 25 -13.26 -18.78 10.21
N ASP A 26 -12.37 -18.05 9.54
CA ASP A 26 -11.33 -17.27 10.20
C ASP A 26 -11.93 -16.06 10.90
N TYR A 27 -11.76 -15.99 12.21
CA TYR A 27 -12.17 -14.83 12.99
C TYR A 27 -11.34 -13.59 12.64
N TRP A 28 -10.10 -13.74 12.18
CA TRP A 28 -9.24 -12.62 11.83
C TRP A 28 -9.57 -11.98 10.48
N ARG A 29 -10.60 -12.45 9.78
CA ARG A 29 -11.09 -11.77 8.58
C ARG A 29 -11.50 -10.34 8.91
N LEU A 30 -10.95 -9.40 8.15
CA LEU A 30 -11.15 -7.98 8.34
C LEU A 30 -12.57 -7.57 7.92
N LYS A 31 -13.09 -6.55 8.58
CA LYS A 31 -14.45 -6.03 8.35
C LYS A 31 -14.45 -4.79 7.48
N PHE A 32 -13.46 -3.91 7.61
CA PHE A 32 -13.40 -2.63 6.91
C PHE A 32 -12.04 -2.35 6.26
N HIS A 33 -11.32 -3.41 5.87
CA HIS A 33 -10.20 -3.34 4.94
C HIS A 33 -10.45 -4.28 3.76
N LEU A 34 -9.97 -3.90 2.58
CA LEU A 34 -10.08 -4.75 1.39
C LEU A 34 -9.08 -5.90 1.47
N MET A 35 -9.54 -7.09 1.12
CA MET A 35 -8.80 -8.35 1.25
C MET A 35 -8.94 -9.17 -0.04
N PRO A 36 -8.06 -10.16 -0.29
CA PRO A 36 -8.35 -11.13 -1.32
C PRO A 36 -9.57 -11.98 -0.93
N PRO A 37 -10.42 -12.43 -1.87
CA PRO A 37 -11.46 -13.41 -1.56
C PRO A 37 -10.88 -14.69 -0.95
N VAL A 38 -9.77 -15.18 -1.52
CA VAL A 38 -8.98 -16.34 -1.08
C VAL A 38 -7.53 -16.12 -1.55
N GLY A 39 -6.54 -16.80 -0.98
CA GLY A 39 -5.15 -16.67 -1.43
C GLY A 39 -4.49 -15.35 -1.00
N TRP A 40 -3.60 -14.83 -1.83
CA TRP A 40 -2.68 -13.76 -1.45
C TRP A 40 -2.94 -12.46 -2.21
N LEU A 41 -2.83 -11.34 -1.51
CA LEU A 41 -2.92 -9.97 -2.02
C LEU A 41 -1.63 -9.21 -1.68
N ASN A 42 -1.21 -8.30 -2.55
CA ASN A 42 -0.16 -7.31 -2.27
C ASN A 42 -0.51 -5.95 -2.88
N ASP A 43 0.40 -5.40 -3.68
CA ASP A 43 0.41 -4.05 -4.21
C ASP A 43 -0.96 -3.60 -4.74
N PRO A 44 -1.50 -2.47 -4.27
CA PRO A 44 -2.58 -1.79 -4.98
C PRO A 44 -2.11 -1.37 -6.37
N ASN A 45 -2.98 -1.55 -7.35
CA ASN A 45 -2.70 -1.29 -8.75
C ASN A 45 -3.84 -0.55 -9.42
N GLY A 46 -3.54 0.06 -10.57
CA GLY A 46 -4.53 0.68 -11.44
C GLY A 46 -5.49 1.66 -10.74
N LEU A 47 -5.06 2.28 -9.63
CA LEU A 47 -5.92 3.15 -8.84
C LEU A 47 -6.34 4.35 -9.67
N CYS A 48 -7.65 4.59 -9.76
CA CYS A 48 -8.20 5.77 -10.42
C CYS A 48 -9.66 6.00 -10.04
N GLU A 49 -10.17 7.20 -10.31
CA GLU A 49 -11.60 7.43 -10.43
C GLU A 49 -11.99 7.47 -11.91
N PHE A 50 -12.97 6.66 -12.30
CA PHE A 50 -13.47 6.58 -13.67
C PHE A 50 -15.00 6.52 -13.66
N ASN A 51 -15.65 7.41 -14.43
CA ASN A 51 -17.11 7.51 -14.50
C ASN A 51 -17.82 7.59 -13.14
N GLY A 52 -17.21 8.27 -12.17
CA GLY A 52 -17.75 8.46 -10.81
C GLY A 52 -17.63 7.24 -9.90
N GLU A 53 -16.81 6.25 -10.27
CA GLU A 53 -16.46 5.10 -9.44
C GLU A 53 -14.94 5.08 -9.21
N TYR A 54 -14.52 4.84 -7.97
CA TYR A 54 -13.15 4.49 -7.64
C TYR A 54 -12.89 3.05 -8.06
N HIS A 55 -11.88 2.84 -8.89
CA HIS A 55 -11.38 1.52 -9.29
C HIS A 55 -10.11 1.21 -8.49
N ILE A 56 -10.14 0.10 -7.75
CA ILE A 56 -9.04 -0.36 -6.90
C ILE A 56 -8.67 -1.75 -7.37
N PHE A 57 -7.65 -1.83 -8.23
CA PHE A 57 -7.03 -3.11 -8.55
C PHE A 57 -5.96 -3.45 -7.51
N TYR A 58 -5.56 -4.71 -7.47
CA TYR A 58 -4.48 -5.16 -6.62
C TYR A 58 -3.87 -6.43 -7.21
N GLN A 59 -2.57 -6.63 -7.03
CA GLN A 59 -1.98 -7.91 -7.39
C GLN A 59 -2.58 -9.05 -6.54
N TYR A 60 -2.94 -10.13 -7.22
CA TYR A 60 -3.76 -11.20 -6.69
C TYR A 60 -3.22 -12.59 -7.10
N SER A 61 -3.01 -13.46 -6.11
CA SER A 61 -2.66 -14.87 -6.29
C SER A 61 -3.74 -15.76 -5.65
N PRO A 62 -4.79 -16.17 -6.39
CA PRO A 62 -5.91 -16.92 -5.84
C PRO A 62 -5.56 -18.35 -5.38
N PHE A 63 -4.47 -18.92 -5.89
CA PHE A 63 -4.17 -20.34 -5.73
C PHE A 63 -3.25 -20.67 -4.54
N ASP A 64 -2.58 -19.68 -3.97
CA ASP A 64 -1.64 -19.87 -2.87
C ASP A 64 -1.66 -18.63 -1.95
N ALA A 65 -1.90 -18.85 -0.66
CA ALA A 65 -1.90 -17.80 0.35
C ALA A 65 -0.49 -17.28 0.68
N ASN A 66 0.58 -17.97 0.26
CA ASN A 66 1.96 -17.51 0.35
C ASN A 66 2.41 -16.74 -0.92
N GLY A 67 1.52 -16.63 -1.91
CA GLY A 67 1.80 -15.97 -3.17
C GLY A 67 2.26 -16.94 -4.26
N GLY A 68 1.87 -16.64 -5.49
CA GLY A 68 2.25 -17.41 -6.66
C GLY A 68 2.20 -16.55 -7.91
N ILE A 69 1.66 -17.09 -9.00
CA ILE A 69 1.40 -16.32 -10.22
C ILE A 69 0.51 -15.10 -9.90
N LYS A 70 0.86 -13.95 -10.48
CA LYS A 70 0.19 -12.66 -10.22
C LYS A 70 -0.85 -12.38 -11.30
N PHE A 71 -2.08 -12.13 -10.87
CA PHE A 71 -3.17 -11.52 -11.63
C PHE A 71 -3.54 -10.19 -10.98
N TRP A 72 -4.49 -9.45 -11.51
CA TRP A 72 -5.10 -8.33 -10.79
C TRP A 72 -6.54 -8.66 -10.39
N GLY A 73 -6.82 -8.60 -9.09
CA GLY A 73 -8.18 -8.51 -8.55
C GLY A 73 -8.69 -7.07 -8.66
N HIS A 74 -10.01 -6.88 -8.56
CA HIS A 74 -10.64 -5.58 -8.82
C HIS A 74 -11.82 -5.31 -7.90
N TYR A 75 -11.73 -4.26 -7.10
CA TYR A 75 -12.86 -3.65 -6.39
C TYR A 75 -13.27 -2.32 -7.03
N THR A 76 -14.56 -2.02 -6.99
CA THR A 76 -15.09 -0.68 -7.31
C THR A 76 -15.91 -0.13 -6.16
N SER A 77 -15.90 1.19 -5.97
CA SER A 77 -16.75 1.87 -4.98
C SER A 77 -17.10 3.28 -5.44
N LYS A 78 -18.21 3.83 -4.96
CA LYS A 78 -18.56 5.25 -5.16
C LYS A 78 -18.20 6.14 -3.96
N ASP A 79 -17.94 5.52 -2.82
CA ASP A 79 -17.90 6.19 -1.52
C ASP A 79 -16.83 5.63 -0.57
N PHE A 80 -16.01 4.67 -1.00
CA PHE A 80 -15.06 3.92 -0.15
C PHE A 80 -15.71 3.14 1.01
N ILE A 81 -17.02 2.95 1.00
CA ILE A 81 -17.77 2.25 2.07
C ILE A 81 -18.50 1.03 1.50
N ASN A 82 -19.18 1.21 0.38
CA ASN A 82 -19.89 0.18 -0.35
C ASN A 82 -19.03 -0.21 -1.55
N TYR A 83 -18.61 -1.47 -1.57
CA TYR A 83 -17.76 -2.01 -2.61
C TYR A 83 -18.51 -3.05 -3.44
N LYS A 84 -18.07 -3.18 -4.68
CA LYS A 84 -18.37 -4.33 -5.51
C LYS A 84 -17.06 -5.06 -5.81
N ASN A 85 -17.05 -6.37 -5.57
CA ASN A 85 -15.99 -7.26 -6.03
C ASN A 85 -16.25 -7.61 -7.50
N ASN A 86 -15.37 -7.18 -8.40
CA ASN A 86 -15.46 -7.51 -9.83
C ASN A 86 -14.63 -8.76 -10.19
N GLY A 87 -13.97 -9.39 -9.21
CA GLY A 87 -13.14 -10.58 -9.41
C GLY A 87 -11.78 -10.24 -10.03
N ALA A 88 -11.16 -11.22 -10.69
CA ALA A 88 -9.90 -11.04 -11.40
C ALA A 88 -10.13 -10.65 -12.87
N GLU A 89 -9.41 -9.64 -13.36
CA GLU A 89 -9.60 -9.10 -14.72
C GLU A 89 -8.30 -9.00 -15.54
N VAL A 90 -7.14 -8.81 -14.91
CA VAL A 90 -5.84 -8.83 -15.60
C VAL A 90 -5.10 -10.13 -15.27
N PHE A 91 -5.11 -11.08 -16.20
CA PHE A 91 -4.46 -12.39 -16.01
C PHE A 91 -3.03 -12.43 -16.55
N ALA A 92 -2.26 -13.48 -16.27
CA ALA A 92 -1.00 -13.78 -16.96
C ALA A 92 -1.28 -14.74 -18.13
N ASP A 93 -1.63 -14.18 -19.29
CA ASP A 93 -2.22 -14.94 -20.42
C ASP A 93 -1.58 -14.66 -21.79
N GLN A 94 -0.44 -13.96 -21.79
CA GLN A 94 0.37 -13.64 -22.97
C GLN A 94 1.81 -14.13 -22.81
N PRO A 95 2.54 -14.37 -23.91
CA PRO A 95 3.95 -14.77 -23.82
C PRO A 95 4.83 -13.78 -23.04
N PHE A 96 4.49 -12.49 -23.09
CA PHE A 96 5.24 -11.40 -22.43
C PHE A 96 4.83 -11.15 -20.97
N ASP A 97 3.86 -11.89 -20.42
CA ASP A 97 3.47 -11.81 -19.01
C ASP A 97 3.19 -13.19 -18.38
N CYS A 98 3.63 -14.27 -19.02
CA CYS A 98 3.24 -15.64 -18.69
C CYS A 98 3.68 -16.12 -17.29
N HIS A 99 4.57 -15.38 -16.61
CA HIS A 99 4.97 -15.64 -15.22
C HIS A 99 4.42 -14.60 -14.24
N GLY A 100 3.51 -13.73 -14.66
CA GLY A 100 2.79 -12.79 -13.81
C GLY A 100 2.44 -11.48 -14.51
N ALA A 101 1.22 -11.01 -14.30
CA ALA A 101 0.86 -9.60 -14.47
C ALA A 101 1.23 -8.87 -13.18
N TYR A 102 2.42 -8.25 -13.17
CA TYR A 102 2.97 -7.50 -12.05
C TYR A 102 2.33 -6.10 -11.94
N SER A 103 2.85 -5.27 -11.05
CA SER A 103 2.28 -3.97 -10.69
C SER A 103 2.31 -2.95 -11.83
N GLY A 104 1.45 -1.95 -11.67
CA GLY A 104 1.16 -0.96 -12.69
C GLY A 104 0.11 0.05 -12.26
N SER A 105 -0.17 1.02 -13.13
CA SER A 105 -1.06 2.15 -12.86
C SER A 105 -2.07 2.36 -14.00
N THR A 106 -3.06 3.21 -13.75
CA THR A 106 -4.03 3.63 -14.74
C THR A 106 -3.99 5.14 -14.92
N ILE A 107 -4.04 5.59 -16.17
CA ILE A 107 -4.36 6.97 -16.52
C ILE A 107 -5.72 7.01 -17.20
N VAL A 108 -6.63 7.82 -16.66
CA VAL A 108 -7.90 8.13 -17.30
C VAL A 108 -7.68 9.24 -18.31
N HIS A 109 -7.89 8.95 -19.59
CA HIS A 109 -7.71 9.91 -20.67
C HIS A 109 -8.70 9.65 -21.81
N ASN A 110 -9.31 10.71 -22.35
CA ASN A 110 -10.32 10.66 -23.40
C ASN A 110 -11.47 9.68 -23.11
N GLY A 111 -11.96 9.66 -21.87
CA GLY A 111 -13.07 8.80 -21.45
C GLY A 111 -12.72 7.30 -21.42
N LYS A 112 -11.44 6.95 -21.31
CA LYS A 112 -10.97 5.56 -21.22
C LYS A 112 -9.97 5.40 -20.08
N MET A 113 -9.97 4.22 -19.48
CA MET A 113 -8.88 3.76 -18.61
C MET A 113 -7.78 3.19 -19.48
N ASN A 114 -6.58 3.79 -19.44
CA ASN A 114 -5.39 3.27 -20.09
C ASN A 114 -4.51 2.67 -18.99
N ILE A 115 -4.41 1.34 -18.96
CA ILE A 115 -3.78 0.60 -17.87
C ILE A 115 -2.42 0.11 -18.34
N PHE A 116 -1.39 0.53 -17.62
CA PHE A 116 0.00 0.12 -17.84
C PHE A 116 0.44 -0.79 -16.72
N TYR A 117 1.05 -1.92 -17.04
CA TYR A 117 1.59 -2.85 -16.03
C TYR A 117 2.85 -3.55 -16.53
N THR A 118 3.54 -4.21 -15.60
CA THR A 118 4.71 -5.03 -15.93
C THR A 118 4.30 -6.47 -16.24
N GLY A 119 4.52 -6.94 -17.46
CA GLY A 119 4.49 -8.35 -17.81
C GLY A 119 5.78 -9.04 -17.40
N ASN A 120 5.70 -9.98 -16.47
CA ASN A 120 6.84 -10.72 -15.95
C ASN A 120 7.06 -12.04 -16.72
N VAL A 121 8.31 -12.26 -17.15
CA VAL A 121 8.76 -13.49 -17.79
C VAL A 121 10.03 -13.98 -17.11
N LYS A 122 10.10 -15.28 -16.82
CA LYS A 122 11.31 -15.99 -16.41
C LYS A 122 11.70 -16.98 -17.52
N HIS A 123 12.84 -16.77 -18.15
CA HIS A 123 13.34 -17.63 -19.22
C HIS A 123 14.00 -18.88 -18.65
N LEU A 124 13.78 -20.02 -19.30
CA LEU A 124 14.42 -21.27 -18.93
C LEU A 124 15.93 -21.20 -19.22
N GLY A 125 16.75 -21.72 -18.31
CA GLY A 125 18.20 -21.75 -18.45
C GLY A 125 18.92 -21.46 -17.14
N LYS A 126 20.24 -21.34 -17.21
CA LYS A 126 21.07 -20.88 -16.09
C LYS A 126 21.13 -19.35 -16.11
N HIS A 127 20.32 -18.73 -15.26
CA HIS A 127 20.21 -17.29 -15.14
C HIS A 127 20.24 -16.87 -13.67
N ASP A 128 20.75 -15.68 -13.40
CA ASP A 128 20.66 -15.02 -12.09
C ASP A 128 19.29 -14.37 -11.86
N TYR A 129 18.48 -14.19 -12.91
CA TYR A 129 17.21 -13.45 -12.91
C TYR A 129 17.33 -12.01 -12.41
N ILE A 130 18.55 -11.48 -12.38
CA ILE A 130 18.87 -10.09 -12.08
C ILE A 130 19.30 -9.41 -13.37
N SER A 131 20.40 -9.86 -13.98
CA SER A 131 20.97 -9.28 -15.20
C SER A 131 20.62 -10.07 -16.47
N SER A 132 20.07 -11.27 -16.32
CA SER A 132 19.65 -12.12 -17.44
C SER A 132 18.47 -13.02 -17.08
N GLY A 133 17.80 -13.58 -18.08
CA GLY A 133 16.76 -14.59 -17.88
C GLY A 133 15.43 -14.06 -17.35
N ARG A 134 15.28 -12.74 -17.25
CA ARG A 134 14.06 -12.08 -16.82
C ARG A 134 13.63 -11.06 -17.88
N GLY A 135 12.36 -11.13 -18.25
CA GLY A 135 11.69 -10.14 -19.07
C GLY A 135 10.75 -9.33 -18.19
N HIS A 136 11.01 -8.04 -18.02
CA HIS A 136 10.05 -7.10 -17.45
C HIS A 136 9.55 -6.18 -18.54
N ASN A 137 8.39 -6.53 -19.05
CA ASN A 137 7.81 -5.91 -20.23
C ASN A 137 6.76 -4.86 -19.81
N THR A 138 6.77 -3.67 -20.39
CA THR A 138 5.66 -2.73 -20.20
C THR A 138 4.50 -3.14 -21.13
N VAL A 139 3.31 -3.33 -20.58
CA VAL A 139 2.12 -3.77 -21.31
C VAL A 139 0.98 -2.76 -21.10
N LEU A 140 0.23 -2.50 -22.18
CA LEU A 140 -0.96 -1.66 -22.19
C LEU A 140 -2.22 -2.50 -22.44
N LEU A 141 -3.28 -2.23 -21.68
CA LEU A 141 -4.66 -2.60 -22.00
C LEU A 141 -5.58 -1.39 -21.75
N VAL A 142 -6.71 -1.34 -22.45
CA VAL A 142 -7.65 -0.21 -22.39
C VAL A 142 -9.02 -0.71 -21.98
N SER A 143 -9.74 0.09 -21.17
CA SER A 143 -11.16 -0.10 -20.89
C SER A 143 -11.95 1.17 -21.21
N GLU A 144 -13.08 1.01 -21.90
CA GLU A 144 -13.99 2.12 -22.23
C GLU A 144 -15.14 2.25 -21.21
N ASP A 145 -15.41 1.19 -20.45
CA ASP A 145 -16.55 1.08 -19.53
C ASP A 145 -16.15 0.72 -18.09
N GLY A 146 -14.84 0.54 -17.83
CA GLY A 146 -14.27 0.14 -16.55
C GLY A 146 -14.50 -1.33 -16.18
N LYS A 147 -15.03 -2.14 -17.10
CA LYS A 147 -15.47 -3.53 -16.87
C LYS A 147 -14.93 -4.50 -17.90
N THR A 148 -14.82 -4.06 -19.15
CA THR A 148 -14.30 -4.85 -20.26
C THR A 148 -12.99 -4.26 -20.74
N PHE A 149 -12.06 -5.13 -21.14
CA PHE A 149 -10.69 -4.75 -21.46
C PHE A 149 -10.32 -5.20 -22.87
N THR A 150 -9.56 -4.35 -23.59
CA THR A 150 -9.00 -4.69 -24.89
C THR A 150 -7.96 -5.82 -24.79
N ASN A 151 -7.54 -6.35 -25.95
CA ASN A 151 -6.35 -7.18 -25.98
C ASN A 151 -5.13 -6.38 -25.49
N LYS A 152 -4.21 -7.09 -24.84
CA LYS A 152 -2.95 -6.54 -24.36
C LYS A 152 -2.02 -6.21 -25.51
N LYS A 153 -1.35 -5.06 -25.39
CA LYS A 153 -0.33 -4.59 -26.31
C LYS A 153 1.00 -4.51 -25.59
N LEU A 154 2.01 -5.22 -26.10
CA LEU A 154 3.40 -5.06 -25.65
C LEU A 154 3.91 -3.69 -26.10
N ILE A 155 4.43 -2.90 -25.16
CA ILE A 155 4.86 -1.51 -25.38
C ILE A 155 6.39 -1.40 -25.32
N MET A 156 7.01 -1.93 -24.27
CA MET A 156 8.46 -1.94 -24.10
C MET A 156 8.92 -3.27 -23.50
N THR A 157 10.16 -3.62 -23.75
CA THR A 157 10.89 -4.78 -23.24
C THR A 157 12.21 -4.31 -22.61
N ASN A 158 13.00 -5.24 -22.07
CA ASN A 158 14.32 -4.88 -21.54
C ASN A 158 15.29 -4.30 -22.59
N ASP A 159 15.07 -4.56 -23.89
CA ASP A 159 15.90 -4.00 -24.97
C ASP A 159 15.67 -2.50 -25.20
N ASP A 160 14.53 -1.97 -24.73
CA ASP A 160 14.16 -0.56 -24.87
C ASP A 160 14.73 0.30 -23.73
N TYR A 161 15.32 -0.32 -22.70
CA TYR A 161 15.89 0.37 -21.53
C TYR A 161 17.40 0.65 -21.71
N PRO A 162 17.99 1.57 -20.92
CA PRO A 162 19.41 1.88 -21.02
C PRO A 162 20.27 0.63 -20.76
N LYS A 163 21.34 0.47 -21.56
CA LYS A 163 22.22 -0.73 -21.50
C LYS A 163 22.87 -0.96 -20.13
N ASN A 164 22.94 0.06 -19.27
CA ASN A 164 23.45 -0.07 -17.90
C ASN A 164 22.40 -0.56 -16.90
N MET A 165 21.15 -0.80 -17.30
CA MET A 165 20.13 -1.43 -16.45
C MET A 165 20.31 -2.94 -16.38
N THR A 166 19.86 -3.52 -15.28
CA THR A 166 19.60 -4.96 -15.15
C THR A 166 18.24 -5.30 -15.78
N CYS A 167 17.79 -6.56 -15.68
CA CYS A 167 16.44 -6.96 -16.09
C CYS A 167 15.35 -6.38 -15.16
N HIS A 168 15.72 -5.82 -14.01
CA HIS A 168 14.78 -5.20 -13.07
C HIS A 168 14.46 -3.76 -13.49
N VAL A 169 13.45 -3.62 -14.35
CA VAL A 169 12.75 -2.35 -14.65
C VAL A 169 11.26 -2.65 -14.58
N ARG A 170 10.49 -2.02 -13.69
CA ARG A 170 9.07 -2.40 -13.45
C ARG A 170 8.23 -1.27 -12.84
N ASP A 171 6.95 -1.58 -12.67
CA ASP A 171 5.94 -0.83 -11.92
C ASP A 171 5.66 0.56 -12.52
N PRO A 172 5.08 0.64 -13.75
CA PRO A 172 4.88 1.90 -14.44
C PRO A 172 3.80 2.77 -13.79
N LYS A 173 4.16 4.02 -13.44
CA LYS A 173 3.22 5.12 -13.14
C LYS A 173 3.10 6.05 -14.32
N VAL A 174 1.89 6.25 -14.85
CA VAL A 174 1.62 7.16 -15.98
C VAL A 174 0.79 8.37 -15.53
N TRP A 175 1.10 9.54 -16.09
CA TRP A 175 0.30 10.76 -15.96
C TRP A 175 0.43 11.64 -17.21
N MET A 176 -0.37 12.70 -17.27
CA MET A 176 -0.32 13.69 -18.33
C MET A 176 -0.03 15.07 -17.73
N GLU A 177 0.85 15.82 -18.37
CA GLU A 177 1.15 17.20 -18.00
C GLU A 177 1.51 17.99 -19.27
N ASN A 178 0.98 19.21 -19.41
CA ASN A 178 1.26 20.10 -20.54
C ASN A 178 1.12 19.43 -21.93
N ASN A 179 0.05 18.66 -22.12
CA ASN A 179 -0.26 17.91 -23.35
C ASN A 179 0.75 16.81 -23.73
N LYS A 180 1.63 16.40 -22.82
CA LYS A 180 2.48 15.22 -22.97
C LYS A 180 2.14 14.17 -21.93
N PHE A 181 2.35 12.91 -22.28
CA PHE A 181 2.31 11.80 -21.33
C PHE A 181 3.69 11.54 -20.78
N TYR A 182 3.74 11.20 -19.50
CA TYR A 182 4.95 10.84 -18.79
C TYR A 182 4.75 9.50 -18.10
N MET A 183 5.84 8.73 -18.00
CA MET A 183 5.86 7.47 -17.28
C MET A 183 7.11 7.42 -16.40
N VAL A 184 6.98 6.88 -15.20
CA VAL A 184 8.14 6.44 -14.40
C VAL A 184 8.11 4.94 -14.22
N GLN A 185 9.29 4.32 -14.22
CA GLN A 185 9.48 2.90 -13.86
C GLN A 185 10.66 2.77 -12.90
N GLY A 186 10.50 1.90 -11.92
CA GLY A 186 11.51 1.58 -10.94
C GLY A 186 12.59 0.73 -11.58
N ALA A 187 13.86 0.98 -11.30
CA ALA A 187 14.98 0.29 -11.93
C ALA A 187 16.14 -0.02 -10.97
N ARG A 188 16.91 -1.05 -11.34
CA ARG A 188 18.22 -1.40 -10.76
C ARG A 188 19.27 -1.38 -11.87
N ASP A 189 20.34 -0.61 -11.70
CA ASP A 189 21.48 -0.70 -12.61
C ASP A 189 22.44 -1.84 -12.29
N LYS A 190 23.39 -2.04 -13.21
CA LYS A 190 24.44 -3.06 -13.12
C LYS A 190 25.45 -2.83 -11.98
N ASP A 191 25.46 -1.63 -11.39
CA ASP A 191 26.25 -1.30 -10.20
C ASP A 191 25.45 -1.53 -8.90
N ASP A 192 24.27 -2.15 -9.02
CA ASP A 192 23.39 -2.49 -7.91
C ASP A 192 22.81 -1.26 -7.20
N ILE A 193 22.43 -0.24 -7.96
CA ILE A 193 21.86 1.01 -7.45
C ILE A 193 20.41 1.13 -7.91
N GLY A 194 19.52 1.38 -6.95
CA GLY A 194 18.11 1.70 -7.19
C GLY A 194 17.93 3.10 -7.76
N GLN A 195 17.08 3.24 -8.78
CA GLN A 195 16.75 4.52 -9.42
C GLN A 195 15.41 4.45 -10.16
N VAL A 196 14.98 5.58 -10.74
CA VAL A 196 13.75 5.67 -11.52
C VAL A 196 14.04 6.16 -12.93
N LEU A 197 13.57 5.42 -13.93
CA LEU A 197 13.60 5.84 -15.33
C LEU A 197 12.38 6.73 -15.60
N LEU A 198 12.60 7.90 -16.20
CA LEU A 198 11.56 8.84 -16.61
C LEU A 198 11.43 8.86 -18.14
N PHE A 199 10.22 8.64 -18.62
CA PHE A 199 9.87 8.59 -20.04
C PHE A 199 8.88 9.70 -20.40
N GLU A 200 8.87 10.10 -21.66
CA GLU A 200 7.82 10.92 -22.27
C GLU A 200 7.22 10.24 -23.52
N SER A 201 5.97 10.58 -23.84
CA SER A 201 5.27 10.11 -25.02
C SER A 201 4.21 11.12 -25.48
N ASP A 202 3.97 11.18 -26.79
CA ASP A 202 2.86 11.95 -27.38
C ASP A 202 1.59 11.11 -27.55
N ASP A 203 1.69 9.77 -27.57
CA ASP A 203 0.60 8.87 -27.97
C ASP A 203 0.36 7.69 -27.01
N MET A 204 1.10 7.64 -25.88
CA MET A 204 1.10 6.55 -24.90
C MET A 204 1.59 5.19 -25.43
N ILE A 205 2.05 5.13 -26.68
CA ILE A 205 2.54 3.92 -27.34
C ILE A 205 4.05 3.98 -27.51
N ASN A 206 4.57 5.09 -28.02
CA ASN A 206 5.98 5.29 -28.29
C ASN A 206 6.58 6.12 -27.16
N TRP A 207 7.49 5.54 -26.39
CA TRP A 207 8.07 6.14 -25.20
C TRP A 207 9.55 6.43 -25.40
N ASN A 208 9.97 7.64 -25.03
CA ASN A 208 11.37 8.06 -25.05
C ASN A 208 11.85 8.31 -23.62
N ILE A 209 13.01 7.76 -23.25
CA ILE A 209 13.64 8.08 -21.97
C ILE A 209 14.18 9.50 -22.02
N ILE A 210 13.78 10.33 -21.07
CA ILE A 210 14.22 11.73 -20.97
C ILE A 210 15.12 11.99 -19.77
N ASN A 211 15.02 11.18 -18.72
CA ASN A 211 15.87 11.31 -17.55
C ASN A 211 15.99 10.02 -16.74
N ILE A 212 16.96 9.98 -15.83
CA ILE A 212 17.10 8.97 -14.78
C ILE A 212 17.16 9.71 -13.43
N ILE A 213 16.15 9.49 -12.60
CA ILE A 213 16.04 10.10 -11.28
C ILE A 213 16.73 9.20 -10.25
N LYS A 214 17.70 9.75 -9.53
CA LYS A 214 18.51 9.04 -8.53
C LYS A 214 18.90 9.94 -7.36
N SER A 215 19.20 9.34 -6.22
CA SER A 215 19.75 10.03 -5.04
C SER A 215 21.23 10.36 -5.21
N GLU A 216 21.74 11.30 -4.42
CA GLU A 216 23.16 11.70 -4.44
C GLU A 216 24.10 10.53 -4.07
N SER A 217 23.64 9.64 -3.17
CA SER A 217 24.32 8.41 -2.76
C SER A 217 23.46 7.17 -3.04
N LYS A 218 24.08 5.98 -3.07
CA LYS A 218 23.35 4.71 -3.16
C LYS A 218 22.30 4.63 -2.04
N PHE A 219 21.07 4.30 -2.40
CA PHE A 219 19.95 4.15 -1.47
C PHE A 219 19.14 2.91 -1.85
N GLY A 220 19.58 1.75 -1.37
CA GLY A 220 19.07 0.47 -1.83
C GLY A 220 19.53 0.08 -3.25
N TYR A 221 19.25 -1.16 -3.63
CA TYR A 221 19.62 -1.71 -4.93
C TYR A 221 18.50 -1.66 -5.98
N MET A 222 17.24 -1.45 -5.56
CA MET A 222 16.08 -1.38 -6.43
C MET A 222 15.05 -0.44 -5.81
N TRP A 223 14.44 0.42 -6.61
CA TRP A 223 13.29 1.23 -6.20
C TRP A 223 12.02 0.67 -6.84
N GLU A 224 11.22 -0.07 -6.10
CA GLU A 224 9.92 -0.58 -6.57
C GLU A 224 8.83 0.48 -6.49
N CYS A 225 7.73 0.24 -7.21
CA CYS A 225 6.49 1.01 -7.11
C CYS A 225 6.68 2.55 -7.09
N PRO A 226 7.44 3.13 -8.03
CA PRO A 226 7.59 4.58 -8.03
C PRO A 226 6.28 5.28 -8.36
N ASP A 227 6.01 6.37 -7.64
CA ASP A 227 4.90 7.27 -7.94
C ASP A 227 5.40 8.72 -7.92
N LEU A 228 5.19 9.45 -9.00
CA LEU A 228 5.64 10.84 -9.15
C LEU A 228 4.43 11.74 -9.37
N PHE A 229 4.20 12.66 -8.44
CA PHE A 229 3.03 13.53 -8.46
C PHE A 229 3.28 14.88 -7.80
N ASN A 230 2.37 15.82 -8.05
CA ASN A 230 2.31 17.09 -7.33
C ASN A 230 1.19 17.05 -6.29
N VAL A 231 1.45 17.54 -5.08
CA VAL A 231 0.45 17.78 -4.04
C VAL A 231 0.81 19.06 -3.30
N ASP A 232 -0.16 19.96 -3.13
CA ASP A 232 0.02 21.27 -2.48
C ASP A 232 1.25 22.05 -3.00
N GLY A 233 1.51 21.97 -4.31
CA GLY A 233 2.62 22.67 -4.96
C GLY A 233 4.00 22.04 -4.74
N LYS A 234 4.09 20.83 -4.19
CA LYS A 234 5.33 20.07 -4.04
C LYS A 234 5.33 18.85 -4.94
N ASN A 235 6.45 18.65 -5.64
CA ASN A 235 6.69 17.40 -6.37
C ASN A 235 7.18 16.34 -5.38
N ILE A 236 6.54 15.19 -5.41
CA ILE A 236 6.80 14.05 -4.53
C ILE A 236 7.17 12.86 -5.39
N LEU A 237 8.33 12.26 -5.12
CA LEU A 237 8.72 10.95 -5.64
C LEU A 237 8.57 9.93 -4.52
N LEU A 238 7.52 9.13 -4.57
CA LEU A 238 7.33 7.97 -3.71
C LEU A 238 8.09 6.79 -4.31
N ILE A 239 8.75 6.00 -3.47
CA ILE A 239 9.40 4.74 -3.86
C ILE A 239 9.31 3.70 -2.74
N SER A 240 9.47 2.43 -3.12
CA SER A 240 9.66 1.31 -2.21
C SER A 240 11.08 0.73 -2.39
N PRO A 241 12.10 1.27 -1.70
CA PRO A 241 13.48 0.85 -1.89
C PRO A 241 13.79 -0.49 -1.19
N GLN A 242 14.52 -1.35 -1.90
CA GLN A 242 15.00 -2.63 -1.39
C GLN A 242 16.49 -2.59 -1.04
N GLY A 243 16.90 -3.27 0.02
CA GLY A 243 18.31 -3.41 0.42
C GLY A 243 18.89 -2.18 1.11
N ILE A 244 18.10 -1.51 1.94
CA ILE A 244 18.57 -0.46 2.85
C ILE A 244 18.82 -1.09 4.22
N ASP A 245 19.95 -0.77 4.83
CA ASP A 245 20.24 -1.18 6.20
C ASP A 245 19.45 -0.34 7.21
N ALA A 246 18.98 -0.98 8.27
CA ALA A 246 18.33 -0.29 9.38
C ALA A 246 19.29 0.70 10.06
N GLU A 247 18.78 1.88 10.42
CA GLU A 247 19.54 2.93 11.12
C GLU A 247 18.80 3.35 12.39
N GLY A 248 19.15 2.70 13.51
CA GLY A 248 18.51 2.94 14.80
C GLY A 248 17.02 2.63 14.75
N ILE A 249 16.18 3.67 14.81
CA ILE A 249 14.71 3.54 14.74
C ILE A 249 14.15 3.64 13.32
N LYS A 250 14.98 3.99 12.32
CA LYS A 250 14.58 4.12 10.91
C LYS A 250 14.82 2.82 10.14
N TYR A 251 14.00 2.60 9.11
CA TYR A 251 14.19 1.54 8.11
C TYR A 251 14.21 0.14 8.71
N ASN A 252 13.33 -0.12 9.69
CA ASN A 252 13.32 -1.36 10.45
C ASN A 252 12.52 -2.49 9.79
N ASN A 253 11.77 -2.23 8.71
CA ASN A 253 11.20 -3.29 7.87
C ASN A 253 12.27 -3.92 6.98
N ILE A 254 11.99 -5.08 6.38
CA ILE A 254 12.92 -5.68 5.41
C ILE A 254 13.11 -4.79 4.18
N TYR A 255 12.01 -4.14 3.75
CA TYR A 255 12.00 -3.12 2.71
C TYR A 255 11.07 -1.98 3.13
N GLN A 256 11.40 -0.75 2.73
CA GLN A 256 10.65 0.45 3.17
C GLN A 256 9.73 0.96 2.08
N SER A 257 8.76 1.79 2.45
CA SER A 257 8.04 2.64 1.50
C SER A 257 8.00 4.07 2.04
N GLY A 258 8.37 5.00 1.19
CA GLY A 258 8.58 6.39 1.60
C GLY A 258 8.67 7.32 0.40
N TYR A 259 9.09 8.55 0.64
CA TYR A 259 9.12 9.56 -0.39
C TYR A 259 10.30 10.52 -0.27
N TYR A 260 10.61 11.14 -1.40
CA TYR A 260 11.43 12.32 -1.52
C TYR A 260 10.55 13.51 -1.91
N ILE A 261 10.79 14.67 -1.30
CA ILE A 261 10.41 15.94 -1.90
C ILE A 261 11.44 16.25 -2.99
N VAL A 262 10.96 16.59 -4.18
CA VAL A 262 11.79 16.90 -5.33
C VAL A 262 11.82 18.41 -5.56
N ASP A 263 12.96 19.03 -5.31
CA ASP A 263 13.21 20.42 -5.65
C ASP A 263 13.75 20.52 -7.09
N GLY A 264 13.34 21.55 -7.83
CA GLY A 264 13.77 21.77 -9.22
C GLY A 264 12.98 20.98 -10.26
N ASP A 265 13.59 20.76 -11.42
CA ASP A 265 12.95 20.12 -12.58
C ASP A 265 13.51 18.71 -12.80
N TYR A 266 12.76 17.70 -12.35
CA TYR A 266 13.07 16.28 -12.47
C TYR A 266 13.08 15.75 -13.90
N LYS A 267 12.65 16.54 -14.89
CA LYS A 267 12.76 16.19 -16.31
C LYS A 267 14.13 16.52 -16.89
N THR A 268 14.93 17.28 -16.15
CA THR A 268 16.31 17.61 -16.48
C THR A 268 17.25 17.10 -15.38
N ASN A 269 18.55 17.37 -15.46
CA ASN A 269 19.47 17.10 -14.35
C ASN A 269 19.48 18.22 -13.29
N ASN A 270 18.61 19.23 -13.40
CA ASN A 270 18.51 20.35 -12.46
C ASN A 270 17.44 20.07 -11.38
N TYR A 271 17.58 18.95 -10.68
CA TYR A 271 16.74 18.61 -9.53
C TYR A 271 17.60 18.21 -8.33
N LYS A 272 16.98 18.21 -7.16
CA LYS A 272 17.53 17.61 -5.95
C LYS A 272 16.44 16.84 -5.22
N LEU A 273 16.75 15.60 -4.85
CA LEU A 273 15.97 14.86 -3.86
C LEU A 273 16.39 15.33 -2.47
N ARG A 274 15.42 15.68 -1.62
CA ARG A 274 15.68 15.91 -0.19
C ARG A 274 15.99 14.59 0.53
N ASP A 275 15.98 14.61 1.86
CA ASP A 275 16.09 13.39 2.65
C ASP A 275 14.87 12.49 2.42
N PHE A 276 15.10 11.18 2.48
CA PHE A 276 14.04 10.18 2.36
C PHE A 276 13.24 10.10 3.67
N GLU A 277 11.93 10.11 3.55
CA GLU A 277 11.00 9.98 4.68
C GLU A 277 10.10 8.76 4.49
N GLU A 278 10.05 7.86 5.49
CA GLU A 278 9.12 6.72 5.45
C GLU A 278 7.68 7.22 5.59
N LEU A 279 6.76 6.63 4.82
CA LEU A 279 5.33 6.95 4.87
C LEU A 279 4.65 6.33 6.09
N ASP A 280 5.19 5.22 6.57
CA ASP A 280 4.60 4.40 7.61
C ASP A 280 5.72 3.74 8.41
N ARG A 281 5.63 3.82 9.73
CA ARG A 281 6.60 3.28 10.69
C ARG A 281 6.18 1.91 11.22
N GLY A 282 5.04 1.37 10.76
CA GLY A 282 4.50 0.10 11.18
C GLY A 282 5.24 -1.11 10.61
N PHE A 283 4.73 -2.29 10.92
CA PHE A 283 5.29 -3.57 10.47
C PHE A 283 4.80 -3.99 9.09
N ASP A 284 3.60 -3.58 8.68
CA ASP A 284 2.93 -4.13 7.51
C ASP A 284 2.45 -2.99 6.60
N PHE A 285 3.39 -2.33 5.91
CA PHE A 285 3.10 -1.32 4.90
C PHE A 285 4.15 -1.35 3.79
N TYR A 286 3.70 -1.58 2.56
CA TYR A 286 4.57 -1.58 1.38
C TYR A 286 3.82 -1.22 0.10
N ALA A 287 4.58 -0.99 -0.99
CA ALA A 287 4.10 -0.79 -2.35
C ALA A 287 2.89 0.16 -2.50
N PRO A 288 2.86 1.35 -1.86
CA PRO A 288 1.72 2.24 -1.99
C PRO A 288 1.62 2.82 -3.40
N GLN A 289 0.39 3.07 -3.83
CA GLN A 289 0.07 3.76 -5.07
C GLN A 289 -0.89 4.91 -4.79
N THR A 290 -0.76 5.99 -5.57
CA THR A 290 -1.64 7.15 -5.47
C THR A 290 -2.39 7.44 -6.76
N PHE A 291 -3.51 8.15 -6.60
CA PHE A 291 -4.23 8.78 -7.71
C PHE A 291 -4.84 10.10 -7.24
N GLU A 292 -5.22 10.94 -8.19
CA GLU A 292 -6.00 12.14 -7.93
C GLU A 292 -7.47 11.86 -8.23
N ASP A 293 -8.34 12.17 -7.29
CA ASP A 293 -9.79 12.05 -7.49
C ASP A 293 -10.40 13.32 -8.09
N SER A 294 -11.68 13.25 -8.46
CA SER A 294 -12.44 14.37 -9.02
C SER A 294 -12.65 15.52 -8.04
N LYS A 295 -12.38 15.31 -6.73
CA LYS A 295 -12.36 16.36 -5.70
C LYS A 295 -10.99 17.05 -5.60
N GLY A 296 -10.00 16.64 -6.40
CA GLY A 296 -8.64 17.16 -6.37
C GLY A 296 -7.80 16.63 -5.21
N ARG A 297 -8.26 15.57 -4.53
CA ARG A 297 -7.52 14.94 -3.43
C ARG A 297 -6.52 13.95 -4.00
N ARG A 298 -5.31 13.94 -3.43
CA ARG A 298 -4.33 12.88 -3.67
C ARG A 298 -4.60 11.73 -2.70
N ILE A 299 -5.14 10.63 -3.21
CA ILE A 299 -5.50 9.46 -2.41
C ILE A 299 -4.41 8.39 -2.54
N LEU A 300 -3.92 7.91 -1.40
CA LEU A 300 -2.96 6.81 -1.27
C LEU A 300 -3.67 5.56 -0.75
N ILE A 301 -3.35 4.41 -1.34
CA ILE A 301 -3.64 3.09 -0.77
C ILE A 301 -2.32 2.32 -0.74
N GLY A 302 -2.04 1.62 0.36
CA GLY A 302 -0.87 0.77 0.54
C GLY A 302 -1.23 -0.71 0.64
N TRP A 303 -0.25 -1.57 0.38
CA TRP A 303 -0.35 -2.98 0.76
C TRP A 303 -0.03 -3.12 2.25
N MET A 304 -0.96 -3.74 2.99
CA MET A 304 -0.77 -4.13 4.38
C MET A 304 -0.04 -5.48 4.48
N GLY A 305 1.26 -5.44 4.20
CA GLY A 305 2.19 -6.57 4.27
C GLY A 305 3.54 -6.20 3.66
N LEU A 306 4.46 -7.17 3.65
CA LEU A 306 5.81 -7.04 3.11
C LEU A 306 6.22 -8.35 2.42
N PRO A 307 7.10 -8.31 1.40
CA PRO A 307 7.66 -9.51 0.81
C PRO A 307 8.84 -10.03 1.66
N ASP A 308 9.18 -11.30 1.49
CA ASP A 308 10.38 -11.95 2.08
C ASP A 308 10.45 -11.90 3.63
N ILE A 309 9.31 -12.00 4.32
CA ILE A 309 9.21 -11.85 5.79
C ILE A 309 9.34 -13.16 6.57
N GLU A 310 9.47 -14.30 5.90
CA GLU A 310 9.31 -15.64 6.48
C GLU A 310 10.27 -15.93 7.65
N ASP A 311 11.45 -15.31 7.65
CA ASP A 311 12.46 -15.44 8.70
C ASP A 311 12.31 -14.40 9.84
N LEU A 312 11.41 -13.41 9.68
CA LEU A 312 11.24 -12.30 10.62
C LEU A 312 10.00 -12.47 11.51
N TYR A 313 8.86 -12.78 10.90
CA TYR A 313 7.58 -12.98 11.60
C TYR A 313 6.62 -13.80 10.73
N SER A 314 5.46 -14.19 11.29
CA SER A 314 4.48 -15.02 10.59
C SER A 314 3.09 -14.38 10.53
N ASN A 315 2.31 -14.90 9.59
CA ASN A 315 0.92 -14.51 9.33
C ASN A 315 0.04 -15.77 9.41
N PRO A 316 -0.60 -16.06 10.55
CA PRO A 316 -1.38 -17.29 10.75
C PRO A 316 -2.64 -17.37 9.88
N THR A 317 -3.02 -16.31 9.17
CA THR A 317 -4.18 -16.33 8.25
C THR A 317 -3.92 -17.23 7.03
N THR A 318 -2.67 -17.54 6.70
CA THR A 318 -2.32 -18.47 5.62
C THR A 318 -2.88 -19.87 5.88
N ASP A 319 -2.98 -20.30 7.15
CA ASP A 319 -3.64 -21.56 7.55
C ASP A 319 -5.14 -21.56 7.23
N TYR A 320 -5.76 -20.39 7.13
CA TYR A 320 -7.15 -20.19 6.68
C TYR A 320 -7.26 -19.95 5.17
N GLY A 321 -6.16 -20.03 4.44
CA GLY A 321 -6.13 -19.92 2.99
C GLY A 321 -6.18 -18.48 2.49
N TRP A 322 -5.82 -17.47 3.29
CA TRP A 322 -5.72 -16.09 2.82
C TRP A 322 -4.62 -15.27 3.51
N GLN A 323 -4.12 -14.22 2.86
CA GLN A 323 -3.11 -13.34 3.45
C GLN A 323 -3.19 -11.90 2.93
N HIS A 324 -2.80 -10.97 3.81
CA HIS A 324 -2.72 -9.52 3.61
C HIS A 324 -4.06 -8.80 3.39
N ALA A 325 -3.96 -7.49 3.29
CA ALA A 325 -5.05 -6.57 2.99
C ALA A 325 -4.47 -5.31 2.32
N LEU A 326 -5.35 -4.44 1.85
CA LEU A 326 -5.00 -3.05 1.55
C LEU A 326 -5.25 -2.19 2.79
N THR A 327 -4.48 -1.11 2.94
CA THR A 327 -4.80 -0.06 3.92
C THR A 327 -6.13 0.60 3.55
N ILE A 328 -6.73 1.29 4.50
CA ILE A 328 -7.76 2.28 4.18
C ILE A 328 -7.20 3.35 3.21
N PRO A 329 -8.06 3.97 2.37
CA PRO A 329 -7.65 5.09 1.52
C PRO A 329 -7.26 6.30 2.38
N ARG A 330 -6.07 6.86 2.14
CA ARG A 330 -5.51 8.00 2.88
C ARG A 330 -5.43 9.23 1.97
N GLU A 331 -5.96 10.36 2.43
CA GLU A 331 -5.74 11.65 1.78
C GLU A 331 -4.35 12.20 2.16
N LEU A 332 -3.56 12.56 1.16
CA LEU A 332 -2.23 13.14 1.31
C LEU A 332 -2.28 14.68 1.22
N LYS A 333 -1.56 15.35 2.12
CA LYS A 333 -1.39 16.82 2.14
C LYS A 333 0.03 17.20 2.54
N ILE A 334 0.47 18.41 2.20
CA ILE A 334 1.72 18.99 2.70
C ILE A 334 1.44 19.89 3.91
N LYS A 335 2.13 19.61 5.01
CA LYS A 335 2.16 20.46 6.21
C LYS A 335 3.59 20.59 6.70
N ASN A 336 4.07 21.83 6.87
CA ASN A 336 5.44 22.10 7.33
C ASN A 336 6.54 21.39 6.50
N ASN A 337 6.39 21.36 5.17
CA ASN A 337 7.28 20.61 4.25
C ASN A 337 7.37 19.10 4.53
N LYS A 338 6.34 18.51 5.13
CA LYS A 338 6.19 17.06 5.29
C LYS A 338 4.88 16.62 4.67
N LEU A 339 4.90 15.44 4.05
CA LEU A 339 3.68 14.77 3.63
C LEU A 339 2.98 14.21 4.88
N ILE A 340 1.75 14.64 5.11
CA ILE A 340 0.87 14.09 6.13
C ILE A 340 -0.22 13.27 5.46
N GLN A 341 -0.71 12.24 6.15
CA GLN A 341 -1.72 11.33 5.60
C GLN A 341 -2.78 10.99 6.63
N ASN A 342 -4.06 11.11 6.26
CA ASN A 342 -5.18 10.77 7.13
C ASN A 342 -6.20 9.91 6.39
N PRO A 343 -6.98 9.07 7.09
CA PRO A 343 -8.14 8.40 6.51
C PRO A 343 -9.01 9.37 5.72
N VAL A 344 -9.47 8.97 4.53
CA VAL A 344 -10.50 9.72 3.82
C VAL A 344 -11.73 9.89 4.71
N GLU A 345 -12.39 11.04 4.60
CA GLU A 345 -13.51 11.40 5.48
C GLU A 345 -14.68 10.41 5.39
N GLU A 346 -14.83 9.77 4.23
CA GLU A 346 -15.88 8.80 3.96
C GLU A 346 -15.86 7.62 4.94
N ILE A 347 -14.68 7.21 5.45
CA ILE A 347 -14.55 6.15 6.47
C ILE A 347 -15.38 6.45 7.73
N ASN A 348 -15.63 7.73 8.03
CA ASN A 348 -16.45 8.11 9.19
C ASN A 348 -17.90 7.64 9.07
N MET A 349 -18.39 7.30 7.87
CA MET A 349 -19.74 6.76 7.65
C MET A 349 -19.92 5.35 8.21
N LEU A 350 -18.84 4.62 8.49
CA LEU A 350 -18.90 3.31 9.15
C LEU A 350 -19.14 3.41 10.67
N ARG A 351 -19.01 4.61 11.26
CA ARG A 351 -19.15 4.80 12.70
C ARG A 351 -20.60 4.59 13.13
N LYS A 352 -20.80 3.75 14.15
CA LYS A 352 -22.08 3.52 14.82
C LYS A 352 -22.08 4.17 16.21
N ASP A 353 -22.26 3.36 17.24
CA ASP A 353 -22.34 3.80 18.62
C ASP A 353 -21.04 4.49 19.04
N LYS A 354 -21.21 5.58 19.80
CA LYS A 354 -20.12 6.41 20.31
C LYS A 354 -20.02 6.25 21.82
N LYS A 355 -18.83 5.90 22.30
CA LYS A 355 -18.43 6.05 23.70
C LYS A 355 -17.51 7.29 23.83
N TYR A 356 -17.82 8.16 24.78
CA TYR A 356 -16.99 9.33 25.12
C TYR A 356 -16.48 9.19 26.55
N ILE A 357 -15.18 9.41 26.75
CA ILE A 357 -14.52 9.28 28.05
C ILE A 357 -13.60 10.48 28.24
N GLU A 358 -13.71 11.15 29.38
CA GLU A 358 -12.71 12.14 29.81
C GLU A 358 -11.55 11.45 30.52
N ILE A 359 -10.32 11.86 30.20
CA ILE A 359 -9.12 11.30 30.81
C ILE A 359 -8.82 12.05 32.10
N ASN A 360 -9.40 11.53 33.20
CA ASN A 360 -9.20 12.04 34.56
C ASN A 360 -8.49 11.02 35.47
N SER A 361 -8.36 9.77 35.02
CA SER A 361 -7.67 8.66 35.70
C SER A 361 -7.26 7.60 34.68
N ASN A 362 -6.65 6.50 35.14
CA ASN A 362 -6.44 5.33 34.31
C ASN A 362 -7.78 4.85 33.73
N ILE A 363 -7.76 4.52 32.44
CA ILE A 363 -8.90 4.04 31.68
C ILE A 363 -8.76 2.53 31.49
N ASN A 364 -9.85 1.80 31.71
CA ASN A 364 -9.97 0.38 31.42
C ASN A 364 -11.39 0.13 30.91
N GLU A 365 -11.52 -0.04 29.62
CA GLU A 365 -12.81 -0.05 28.92
C GLU A 365 -12.90 -1.27 28.03
N ASP A 366 -14.10 -1.84 27.94
CA ASP A 366 -14.39 -2.79 26.88
C ASP A 366 -14.44 -2.04 25.54
N ALA A 367 -13.71 -2.58 24.57
CA ALA A 367 -13.65 -2.17 23.20
C ALA A 367 -14.64 -2.98 22.37
N TYR A 368 -15.12 -2.36 21.30
CA TYR A 368 -15.83 -3.09 20.26
C TYR A 368 -14.87 -4.07 19.56
N ASP A 369 -15.43 -5.06 18.86
CA ASP A 369 -14.64 -5.96 18.02
C ASP A 369 -13.90 -5.18 16.91
N THR A 370 -14.53 -4.15 16.38
CA THR A 370 -13.97 -3.23 15.39
C THR A 370 -14.31 -1.80 15.77
N PHE A 371 -13.32 -0.91 15.78
CA PHE A 371 -13.52 0.46 16.25
C PHE A 371 -12.60 1.50 15.61
N ASP A 372 -13.06 2.74 15.68
CA ASP A 372 -12.29 3.95 15.42
C ASP A 372 -12.17 4.74 16.73
N MET A 373 -10.96 4.74 17.29
CA MET A 373 -10.65 5.42 18.55
C MET A 373 -9.86 6.69 18.29
N ILE A 374 -10.35 7.83 18.74
CA ILE A 374 -9.65 9.11 18.68
C ILE A 374 -9.32 9.54 20.10
N VAL A 375 -8.03 9.74 20.37
CA VAL A 375 -7.52 10.27 21.63
C VAL A 375 -6.99 11.68 21.38
N ASN A 376 -7.62 12.67 22.02
CA ASN A 376 -7.15 14.06 21.99
C ASN A 376 -6.52 14.39 23.35
N LEU A 377 -5.29 14.89 23.35
CA LEU A 377 -4.51 15.14 24.55
C LEU A 377 -4.26 16.65 24.71
N GLU A 378 -4.71 17.20 25.84
CA GLU A 378 -4.36 18.54 26.28
C GLU A 378 -2.98 18.57 26.92
N LYS A 379 -2.66 17.51 27.69
CA LYS A 379 -1.38 17.28 28.37
C LYS A 379 -1.02 15.80 28.32
N CYS A 380 0.25 15.52 28.12
CA CYS A 380 0.80 14.17 28.15
C CYS A 380 2.33 14.26 28.27
N ASP A 381 2.89 13.78 29.38
CA ASP A 381 4.34 13.61 29.51
C ASP A 381 4.73 12.14 29.29
N LYS A 382 3.90 11.20 29.78
CA LYS A 382 3.98 9.77 29.42
C LYS A 382 2.60 9.20 29.12
N LEU A 383 2.55 8.21 28.24
CA LEU A 383 1.35 7.45 27.94
C LEU A 383 1.71 5.98 27.71
N GLU A 384 0.88 5.09 28.23
CA GLU A 384 0.82 3.69 27.87
C GLU A 384 -0.63 3.35 27.52
N SER A 385 -0.84 2.73 26.37
CA SER A 385 -2.15 2.21 25.98
C SER A 385 -2.03 0.78 25.48
N THR A 386 -2.88 -0.10 26.01
CA THR A 386 -2.97 -1.49 25.55
C THR A 386 -4.28 -1.69 24.82
N ILE A 387 -4.21 -2.19 23.59
CA ILE A 387 -5.35 -2.49 22.73
C ILE A 387 -5.48 -4.01 22.60
N LYS A 388 -6.67 -4.53 22.92
CA LYS A 388 -7.04 -5.95 22.88
C LYS A 388 -6.01 -6.86 23.58
N ASN A 389 -5.41 -6.38 24.68
CA ASN A 389 -4.31 -7.04 25.42
C ASN A 389 -3.14 -7.53 24.52
N CYS A 390 -3.02 -7.02 23.30
CA CYS A 390 -2.16 -7.55 22.26
C CYS A 390 -1.13 -6.53 21.79
N VAL A 391 -1.57 -5.29 21.65
CA VAL A 391 -0.79 -4.19 21.11
C VAL A 391 -0.59 -3.15 22.20
N ASN A 392 0.64 -2.71 22.41
CA ASN A 392 0.98 -1.64 23.33
C ASN A 392 1.48 -0.44 22.54
N LEU A 393 0.92 0.73 22.85
CA LEU A 393 1.38 2.03 22.41
C LEU A 393 1.99 2.72 23.61
N SER A 394 3.21 3.24 23.48
CA SER A 394 3.83 4.06 24.51
C SER A 394 4.34 5.37 23.94
N TYR A 395 4.32 6.40 24.78
CA TYR A 395 4.95 7.68 24.51
C TYR A 395 5.67 8.17 25.76
N ASP A 396 6.88 8.66 25.57
CA ASP A 396 7.67 9.31 26.60
C ASP A 396 8.23 10.63 26.04
N ARG A 397 7.83 11.75 26.66
CA ARG A 397 8.23 13.09 26.24
C ARG A 397 9.68 13.42 26.55
N GLU A 398 10.24 12.88 27.63
CA GLU A 398 11.64 13.08 27.99
C GLU A 398 12.55 12.38 26.98
N GLN A 399 12.15 11.19 26.54
CA GLN A 399 12.86 10.43 25.50
C GLN A 399 12.49 10.87 24.07
N GLN A 400 11.44 11.69 23.92
CA GLN A 400 10.86 12.10 22.64
C GLN A 400 10.58 10.91 21.72
N LEU A 401 9.93 9.87 22.25
CA LEU A 401 9.75 8.61 21.55
C LEU A 401 8.31 8.14 21.65
N PHE A 402 7.73 7.76 20.51
CA PHE A 402 6.50 6.99 20.44
C PHE A 402 6.83 5.58 19.94
N THR A 403 6.28 4.55 20.58
CA THR A 403 6.57 3.15 20.27
C THR A 403 5.28 2.33 20.14
N LEU A 404 5.16 1.60 19.04
CA LEU A 404 4.26 0.47 18.85
C LEU A 404 5.00 -0.81 19.24
N SER A 405 4.39 -1.66 20.07
CA SER A 405 4.95 -2.97 20.43
C SER A 405 3.87 -4.02 20.64
N PHE A 406 4.27 -5.29 20.71
CA PHE A 406 3.35 -6.42 20.85
C PHE A 406 3.57 -7.19 22.14
N THR A 407 2.50 -7.81 22.63
CA THR A 407 2.56 -8.93 23.58
C THR A 407 2.60 -10.25 22.77
N GLN A 408 1.73 -11.23 23.05
CA GLN A 408 1.75 -12.54 22.39
C GLN A 408 1.15 -12.53 20.97
N GLY A 409 0.20 -11.65 20.66
CA GLY A 409 -0.50 -11.67 19.37
C GLY A 409 0.22 -10.92 18.23
N GLY A 410 1.50 -10.58 18.39
CA GLY A 410 2.33 -10.02 17.32
C GLY A 410 2.84 -11.05 16.31
N TYR A 411 2.81 -12.35 16.65
CA TYR A 411 3.29 -13.44 15.79
C TYR A 411 4.72 -13.21 15.25
N GLY A 412 5.63 -12.78 16.12
CA GLY A 412 7.02 -12.46 15.78
C GLY A 412 7.29 -10.97 15.59
N ARG A 413 6.25 -10.14 15.37
CA ARG A 413 6.39 -8.68 15.38
C ARG A 413 6.79 -8.20 16.78
N THR A 414 7.80 -7.33 16.83
CA THR A 414 8.43 -6.88 18.08
C THR A 414 7.99 -5.46 18.46
N ASN A 415 8.79 -4.45 18.11
CA ASN A 415 8.46 -3.04 18.26
C ASN A 415 8.88 -2.20 17.05
N ARG A 416 8.23 -1.04 16.92
CA ARG A 416 8.56 0.03 15.98
C ARG A 416 8.42 1.36 16.70
N SER A 417 9.30 2.30 16.42
CA SER A 417 9.31 3.58 17.11
C SER A 417 9.55 4.74 16.15
N VAL A 418 9.13 5.92 16.56
CA VAL A 418 9.43 7.17 15.87
C VAL A 418 9.77 8.25 16.89
N SER A 419 10.71 9.12 16.54
CA SER A 419 11.00 10.30 17.34
C SER A 419 9.82 11.26 17.28
N LEU A 420 9.35 11.71 18.43
CA LEU A 420 8.16 12.53 18.57
C LEU A 420 8.32 13.54 19.71
N ASP A 421 8.45 14.82 19.37
CA ASP A 421 8.63 15.89 20.36
C ASP A 421 7.42 16.04 21.29
N LYS A 422 6.21 15.91 20.72
CA LYS A 422 4.95 16.11 21.43
C LYS A 422 3.84 15.25 20.86
N LEU A 423 3.14 14.51 21.72
CA LEU A 423 1.91 13.80 21.36
C LEU A 423 0.68 14.69 21.67
N ASN A 424 -0.01 15.17 20.64
CA ASN A 424 -1.22 15.98 20.76
C ASN A 424 -2.49 15.15 20.54
N ASN A 425 -2.45 14.20 19.60
CA ASN A 425 -3.54 13.26 19.38
C ASN A 425 -3.02 12.00 18.72
N PHE A 426 -3.81 10.93 18.81
CA PHE A 426 -3.69 9.81 17.90
C PHE A 426 -5.07 9.21 17.61
N ARG A 427 -5.22 8.69 16.39
CA ARG A 427 -6.41 7.96 15.94
C ARG A 427 -6.02 6.52 15.64
N VAL A 428 -6.76 5.56 16.15
CA VAL A 428 -6.57 4.12 15.91
C VAL A 428 -7.78 3.58 15.18
N LEU A 429 -7.58 3.12 13.95
CA LEU A 429 -8.53 2.28 13.24
C LEU A 429 -8.18 0.82 13.54
N CYS A 430 -9.00 0.17 14.37
CA CYS A 430 -8.83 -1.21 14.79
C CYS A 430 -9.84 -2.09 14.08
N ASP A 431 -9.35 -2.89 13.14
CA ASP A 431 -10.11 -3.97 12.54
C ASP A 431 -9.85 -5.28 13.31
N THR A 432 -10.44 -6.38 12.87
CA THR A 432 -10.39 -7.64 13.62
C THR A 432 -8.96 -8.18 13.79
N SER A 433 -8.09 -7.96 12.80
CA SER A 433 -6.67 -8.36 12.84
C SER A 433 -5.70 -7.35 12.19
N SER A 434 -6.07 -6.07 12.16
CA SER A 434 -5.20 -4.98 11.73
C SER A 434 -5.41 -3.70 12.54
N LEU A 435 -4.34 -2.89 12.62
CA LEU A 435 -4.37 -1.54 13.18
C LEU A 435 -3.74 -0.56 12.20
N GLU A 436 -4.38 0.59 12.03
CA GLU A 436 -3.78 1.79 11.48
C GLU A 436 -3.83 2.91 12.53
N ILE A 437 -2.67 3.46 12.88
CA ILE A 437 -2.51 4.45 13.96
C ILE A 437 -1.97 5.74 13.36
N PHE A 438 -2.76 6.80 13.40
CA PHE A 438 -2.42 8.12 12.87
C PHE A 438 -2.09 9.06 14.02
N ILE A 439 -0.85 9.52 14.10
CA ILE A 439 -0.35 10.35 15.18
C ILE A 439 -0.34 11.82 14.73
N ASN A 440 -0.76 12.72 15.63
CA ASN A 440 -0.77 14.16 15.42
C ASN A 440 -1.48 14.60 14.14
N ASN A 441 -2.63 14.00 13.84
CA ASN A 441 -3.36 14.18 12.58
C ASN A 441 -2.54 13.73 11.35
N GLY A 442 -1.93 12.55 11.43
CA GLY A 442 -1.30 11.90 10.28
C GLY A 442 0.11 12.38 9.96
N GLU A 443 0.79 13.03 10.92
CA GLU A 443 2.20 13.42 10.78
C GLU A 443 3.13 12.20 10.87
N GLU A 444 2.72 11.17 11.61
CA GLU A 444 3.33 9.84 11.62
C GLU A 444 2.22 8.80 11.58
N VAL A 445 2.47 7.66 10.92
CA VAL A 445 1.51 6.57 10.81
C VAL A 445 2.17 5.23 11.09
N PHE A 446 1.44 4.33 11.74
CA PHE A 446 1.83 2.95 11.92
C PHE A 446 0.72 2.03 11.40
N THR A 447 1.07 1.13 10.49
CA THR A 447 0.20 0.06 9.99
C THR A 447 0.73 -1.29 10.38
N THR A 448 -0.13 -2.14 10.94
CA THR A 448 0.30 -3.48 11.34
C THR A 448 -0.85 -4.48 11.31
N ARG A 449 -0.51 -5.73 11.02
CA ARG A 449 -1.32 -6.88 11.39
C ARG A 449 -1.08 -7.22 12.86
N PHE A 450 -2.08 -7.81 13.47
CA PHE A 450 -2.02 -8.38 14.82
C PHE A 450 -3.10 -9.44 14.95
N TYR A 451 -2.93 -10.40 15.85
CA TYR A 451 -3.76 -11.59 15.88
C TYR A 451 -4.28 -11.84 17.31
N PRO A 452 -5.27 -11.06 17.75
CA PRO A 452 -5.82 -11.18 19.10
C PRO A 452 -6.70 -12.45 19.22
N THR A 453 -6.85 -12.97 20.44
CA THR A 453 -7.85 -14.00 20.74
C THR A 453 -9.25 -13.37 20.81
N LYS A 454 -10.31 -14.18 20.65
CA LYS A 454 -11.71 -13.68 20.65
C LYS A 454 -12.12 -12.98 21.96
N ASP A 455 -11.53 -13.41 23.08
CA ASP A 455 -11.85 -12.86 24.41
C ASP A 455 -11.08 -11.58 24.74
N ASN A 456 -10.15 -11.17 23.87
CA ASN A 456 -9.31 -10.00 24.05
C ASN A 456 -9.97 -8.75 23.47
N VAL A 457 -10.79 -8.08 24.27
CA VAL A 457 -11.58 -6.92 23.82
C VAL A 457 -11.33 -5.64 24.63
N GLY A 458 -10.28 -5.52 25.46
CA GLY A 458 -10.08 -4.32 26.28
C GLY A 458 -9.25 -3.21 25.63
N ILE A 459 -9.56 -1.95 25.97
CA ILE A 459 -8.67 -0.79 25.81
C ILE A 459 -8.25 -0.31 27.21
N LYS A 460 -6.95 -0.22 27.43
CA LYS A 460 -6.36 0.39 28.63
C LYS A 460 -5.58 1.62 28.22
N LEU A 461 -5.61 2.64 29.06
CA LEU A 461 -4.81 3.85 28.88
C LEU A 461 -4.45 4.45 30.24
N SER A 462 -3.17 4.72 30.43
CA SER A 462 -2.60 5.31 31.65
C SER A 462 -1.40 6.18 31.29
N GLY A 463 -0.94 7.02 32.22
CA GLY A 463 0.22 7.87 31.97
C GLY A 463 0.48 8.92 33.03
N GLU A 464 1.48 9.76 32.79
CA GLU A 464 1.89 10.87 33.65
C GLU A 464 1.46 12.21 33.03
N ASN A 465 0.89 13.09 33.87
CA ASN A 465 0.34 14.39 33.46
C ASN A 465 -0.61 14.27 32.24
N LEU A 466 -1.40 13.19 32.23
CA LEU A 466 -2.25 12.81 31.11
C LEU A 466 -3.64 13.41 31.29
N LYS A 467 -4.03 14.30 30.37
CA LYS A 467 -5.35 14.94 30.37
C LYS A 467 -5.86 15.09 28.93
N GLY A 468 -7.14 14.81 28.72
CA GLY A 468 -7.76 14.90 27.40
C GLY A 468 -9.07 14.13 27.32
N SER A 469 -9.38 13.63 26.14
CA SER A 469 -10.61 12.88 25.87
C SER A 469 -10.37 11.71 24.91
N ILE A 470 -11.17 10.67 25.05
CA ILE A 470 -11.24 9.53 24.15
C ILE A 470 -12.64 9.47 23.55
N CYS A 471 -12.73 9.38 22.23
CA CYS A 471 -13.95 8.98 21.51
C CYS A 471 -13.71 7.61 20.88
N ILE A 472 -14.54 6.63 21.18
CA ILE A 472 -14.49 5.31 20.55
C ILE A 472 -15.79 5.12 19.80
N TYR A 473 -15.70 4.85 18.50
CA TYR A 473 -16.84 4.51 17.66
C TYR A 473 -16.78 3.03 17.30
N GLU A 474 -17.87 2.30 17.47
CA GLU A 474 -18.02 0.99 16.81
C GLU A 474 -17.97 1.19 15.30
N MET A 475 -17.25 0.32 14.58
CA MET A 475 -17.14 0.37 13.12
C MET A 475 -17.93 -0.76 12.46
N GLU A 476 -18.81 -0.40 11.53
CA GLU A 476 -19.48 -1.36 10.65
C GLU A 476 -18.49 -2.03 9.69
N ALA A 477 -18.83 -3.23 9.22
CA ALA A 477 -18.14 -3.86 8.11
C ALA A 477 -18.49 -3.19 6.77
N TYR A 478 -17.56 -3.19 5.82
CA TYR A 478 -17.85 -2.87 4.44
C TYR A 478 -18.95 -3.78 3.88
N LYS A 479 -19.80 -3.19 3.04
CA LYS A 479 -20.76 -3.94 2.25
C LYS A 479 -20.09 -4.26 0.92
N ILE A 480 -19.81 -5.54 0.68
CA ILE A 480 -19.18 -6.02 -0.55
C ILE A 480 -20.18 -6.86 -1.35
N GLU A 481 -20.66 -6.30 -2.45
CA GLU A 481 -21.48 -7.02 -3.43
C GLU A 481 -20.58 -7.89 -4.34
N ASN A 482 -21.01 -9.11 -4.66
CA ASN A 482 -20.31 -10.00 -5.61
C ASN A 482 -21.05 -10.07 -6.94
#